data_AF-A0A6J4S0E7-F1
#
_entry.id   AF-A0A6J4S0E7-F1
#
_cell.length_a   1.000
_cell.length_b   1.000
_cell.length_c   1.000
_cell.angle_alpha   90.00
_cell.angle_beta   90.00
_cell.angle_gamma   90.00
#
_symmetry.space_group_name_H-M   'P 1'
#
loop_
_entity.id
_entity.type
_entity.pdbx_description
1 polymer ?
#
loop_
_entity_poly.entity_id
_entity_poly.type
_entity_poly.pdbx_seq_one_letter_code
_entity_poly.pdbx_strand_id
1 'polypeptide(L)'
;MSIVVESTRGHYERKEEPCGKSYAWCPERVVVECGCGERAVLTRSQAACRCGADHAALVAEELGSRRMPYAALHPWREEHREWWEKQDDHLRSEFQYSRELRAVE
;
A
#
# COMPACT_ATOMS: atom_id res chain seq x y z
N MET A 1 11.92 31.08 -4.30
CA MET A 1 11.52 30.41 -3.05
C MET A 1 10.42 29.42 -3.39
N SER A 2 10.42 28.24 -2.79
CA SER A 2 9.38 27.22 -2.99
C SER A 2 8.74 26.87 -1.64
N ILE A 3 7.47 26.49 -1.64
CA ILE A 3 6.68 26.23 -0.42
C ILE A 3 6.00 24.87 -0.54
N VAL A 4 6.14 24.03 0.48
CA VAL A 4 5.40 22.76 0.61
C VAL A 4 3.95 23.08 0.93
N VAL A 5 3.03 22.55 0.12
CA VAL A 5 1.58 22.74 0.29
C VAL A 5 0.90 21.48 0.82
N GLU A 6 1.38 20.30 0.44
CA GLU A 6 0.87 19.01 0.88
C GLU A 6 2.01 17.98 0.87
N SER A 7 2.06 17.10 1.86
CA SER A 7 2.91 15.90 1.85
C SER A 7 2.03 14.67 2.08
N THR A 8 1.94 13.78 1.09
CA THR A 8 1.22 12.50 1.19
C THR A 8 2.23 11.38 1.41
N ARG A 9 2.04 10.54 2.43
CA ARG A 9 2.89 9.35 2.63
C ARG A 9 2.50 8.21 1.71
N GLY A 10 3.45 7.28 1.52
CA GLY A 10 3.16 6.00 0.89
C GLY A 10 2.06 5.25 1.65
N HIS A 11 1.12 4.66 0.92
CA HIS A 11 0.00 3.90 1.48
C HIS A 11 -0.59 2.95 0.43
N TYR A 12 -1.42 2.02 0.87
CA TYR A 12 -2.22 1.20 -0.03
C TYR A 12 -3.64 1.74 -0.13
N GLU A 13 -4.12 1.95 -1.36
CA GLU A 13 -5.55 2.11 -1.65
C GLU A 13 -6.18 0.72 -1.79
N ARG A 14 -7.22 0.42 -0.99
CA ARG A 14 -7.98 -0.83 -1.07
C ARG A 14 -9.19 -0.66 -1.99
N LYS A 15 -9.45 -1.63 -2.86
CA LYS A 15 -10.66 -1.73 -3.68
C LYS A 15 -11.32 -3.09 -3.45
N GLU A 16 -12.63 -3.07 -3.25
CA GLU A 16 -13.46 -4.28 -3.21
C GLU A 16 -13.75 -4.70 -4.66
N GLU A 17 -13.53 -5.98 -4.97
CA GLU A 17 -13.70 -6.58 -6.31
C GLU A 17 -14.62 -7.81 -6.19
N PRO A 18 -15.28 -8.27 -7.27
CA PRO A 18 -16.20 -9.42 -7.21
C PRO A 18 -15.58 -10.73 -6.69
N CYS A 19 -14.26 -10.87 -6.79
CA CYS A 19 -13.49 -12.05 -6.37
C CYS A 19 -12.62 -11.83 -5.13
N GLY A 20 -12.70 -10.69 -4.45
CA GLY A 20 -11.88 -10.38 -3.27
C GLY A 20 -11.55 -8.90 -3.14
N LYS A 21 -10.31 -8.57 -2.75
CA LYS A 21 -9.87 -7.18 -2.61
C LYS A 21 -8.52 -6.99 -3.27
N SER A 22 -8.35 -5.85 -3.93
CA SER A 22 -7.06 -5.41 -4.48
C SER A 22 -6.47 -4.29 -3.62
N TYR A 23 -5.14 -4.23 -3.54
CA TYR A 23 -4.39 -3.23 -2.80
C TYR A 23 -3.37 -2.57 -3.74
N ALA A 24 -3.65 -1.34 -4.17
CA ALA A 24 -2.77 -0.57 -5.04
C ALA A 24 -1.79 0.27 -4.20
N TRP A 25 -0.48 0.18 -4.46
CA TRP A 25 0.49 1.01 -3.77
C TRP A 25 0.49 2.42 -4.36
N CYS A 26 0.15 3.40 -3.52
CA CYS A 26 0.28 4.82 -3.80
C CYS A 26 1.59 5.32 -3.17
N PRO A 27 2.60 5.72 -3.97
CA PRO A 27 3.87 6.18 -3.45
C PRO A 27 3.74 7.52 -2.73
N GLU A 28 4.70 7.78 -1.84
CA GLU A 28 4.89 9.07 -1.19
C GLU A 28 5.15 10.21 -2.19
N ARG A 29 4.53 11.36 -1.96
CA ARG A 29 4.59 12.54 -2.83
C ARG A 29 4.54 13.85 -2.03
N VAL A 30 5.12 14.90 -2.59
CA VAL A 30 5.05 16.27 -2.08
C VAL A 30 4.43 17.16 -3.15
N VAL A 31 3.48 18.01 -2.77
CA VAL A 31 2.98 19.09 -3.62
C VAL A 31 3.69 20.36 -3.19
N VAL A 32 4.43 20.97 -4.11
CA VAL A 32 5.19 22.20 -3.89
C VAL A 32 4.72 23.30 -4.84
N GLU A 33 4.52 24.49 -4.31
CA GLU A 33 4.46 25.71 -5.11
C GLU A 33 5.89 26.19 -5.35
N CYS A 34 6.35 26.04 -6.59
CA CYS A 34 7.67 26.45 -7.03
C CYS A 34 7.73 27.97 -7.24
N GLY A 35 8.91 28.57 -7.07
CA GLY A 35 9.14 29.99 -7.32
C GLY A 35 8.87 30.47 -8.76
N CYS A 36 8.66 29.56 -9.72
CA CYS A 36 8.17 29.89 -11.07
C CYS A 36 6.63 30.03 -11.17
N GLY A 37 5.89 29.84 -10.07
CA GLY A 37 4.43 29.84 -10.03
C GLY A 37 3.77 28.49 -10.38
N GLU A 38 4.56 27.45 -10.69
CA GLU A 38 4.03 26.11 -10.92
C GLU A 38 3.79 25.37 -9.60
N ARG A 39 2.61 24.76 -9.48
CA ARG A 39 2.31 23.77 -8.44
C ARG A 39 2.67 22.37 -8.95
N ALA A 40 3.82 21.86 -8.51
CA ALA A 40 4.39 20.59 -8.95
C ALA A 40 4.07 19.47 -7.97
N VAL A 41 3.75 18.28 -8.48
CA VAL A 41 3.65 17.04 -7.70
C VAL A 41 4.95 16.27 -7.88
N LEU A 42 5.69 16.09 -6.79
CA LEU A 42 7.03 15.51 -6.79
C LEU A 42 7.07 14.21 -5.99
N THR A 43 7.99 13.34 -6.36
CA THR A 43 8.30 12.07 -5.67
C THR A 43 9.81 11.92 -5.54
N ARG A 44 10.31 10.97 -4.75
CA ARG A 44 11.76 10.71 -4.64
C ARG A 44 12.44 10.42 -5.98
N SER A 45 11.73 9.86 -6.96
CA SER A 45 12.23 9.59 -8.32
C SER A 45 12.02 10.75 -9.30
N GLN A 46 11.20 11.74 -8.95
CA GLN A 46 10.86 12.88 -9.80
C GLN A 46 10.74 14.14 -8.94
N ALA A 47 11.88 14.79 -8.69
CA ALA A 47 11.97 15.98 -7.82
C ALA A 47 12.20 17.30 -8.59
N ALA A 48 12.21 17.27 -9.93
CA ALA A 48 12.38 18.46 -10.76
C ALA A 48 11.03 19.07 -11.18
N CYS A 49 10.90 20.39 -11.06
CA CYS A 49 9.81 21.17 -11.64
C CYS A 49 10.00 21.33 -13.16
N ARG A 50 8.94 21.56 -13.96
CA ARG A 50 9.08 21.73 -15.42
C ARG A 50 9.91 22.95 -15.85
N CYS A 51 10.09 23.92 -14.95
CA CYS A 51 11.01 25.05 -15.16
C CYS A 51 12.50 24.67 -15.03
N GLY A 52 12.84 23.43 -14.68
CA GLY A 52 14.21 22.96 -14.46
C GLY A 52 14.73 23.12 -13.03
N ALA A 53 13.94 23.70 -12.11
CA ALA A 53 14.31 23.77 -10.69
C ALA A 53 14.29 22.38 -10.05
N ASP A 54 15.40 22.00 -9.41
CA ASP A 54 15.51 20.77 -8.62
C ASP A 54 15.07 21.00 -7.17
N HIS A 55 14.24 20.11 -6.65
CA HIS A 55 13.74 20.10 -5.28
C HIS A 55 14.10 18.81 -4.53
N ALA A 56 15.08 18.02 -5.01
CA ALA A 56 15.49 16.75 -4.40
C ALA A 56 15.77 16.83 -2.89
N ALA A 57 16.42 17.90 -2.42
CA ALA A 57 16.68 18.09 -0.99
C ALA A 57 15.40 18.28 -0.17
N LEU A 58 14.47 19.11 -0.63
CA LEU A 58 13.16 19.34 0.00
C LEU A 58 12.31 18.06 -0.02
N VAL A 59 12.31 17.32 -1.13
CA VAL A 59 11.64 16.02 -1.23
C VAL A 59 12.24 15.00 -0.28
N ALA A 60 13.56 15.00 -0.08
CA ALA A 60 14.23 14.10 0.87
C ALA A 60 13.96 14.46 2.35
N GLU A 61 13.75 15.74 2.65
CA GLU A 61 13.35 16.22 3.98
C GLU A 61 11.90 15.84 4.30
N GLU A 62 10.95 16.24 3.45
CA GLU A 62 9.51 16.01 3.64
C GLU A 62 9.14 14.52 3.58
N LEU A 63 9.73 13.79 2.63
CA LEU A 63 9.57 12.33 2.52
C LEU A 63 10.63 11.59 3.35
N GLY A 64 11.26 12.25 4.32
CA GLY A 64 12.25 11.66 5.21
C GLY A 64 11.72 10.42 5.96
N SER A 65 12.65 9.53 6.37
CA SER A 65 12.42 8.13 6.77
C SER A 65 11.53 7.86 7.99
N ARG A 66 10.28 8.33 8.01
CA ARG A 66 9.24 7.84 8.91
C ARG A 66 8.80 6.44 8.48
N ARG A 67 9.41 5.42 9.10
CA ARG A 67 9.04 4.01 8.92
C ARG A 67 7.53 3.83 9.10
N MET A 68 6.88 3.22 8.10
CA MET A 68 5.49 2.80 8.23
C MET A 68 5.37 1.63 9.22
N PRO A 69 4.27 1.52 9.98
CA PRO A 69 3.97 0.32 10.75
C PRO A 69 3.90 -0.91 9.84
N TYR A 70 4.36 -2.06 10.34
CA TYR A 70 4.35 -3.32 9.58
C TYR A 70 2.96 -3.72 9.06
N ALA A 71 1.90 -3.42 9.83
CA ALA A 71 0.51 -3.62 9.40
C ALA A 71 0.14 -2.78 8.16
N ALA A 72 0.64 -1.53 8.07
CA ALA A 72 0.38 -0.65 6.93
C ALA A 72 1.16 -1.04 5.66
N LEU A 73 2.23 -1.82 5.80
CA LEU A 73 2.97 -2.42 4.67
C LEU A 73 2.32 -3.72 4.16
N HIS A 74 1.47 -4.36 4.97
CA HIS A 74 0.82 -5.63 4.65
C HIS A 74 -0.65 -5.63 5.08
N PRO A 75 -1.50 -4.73 4.56
CA PRO A 75 -2.91 -4.61 4.98
C PRO A 75 -3.75 -5.86 4.72
N TRP A 76 -3.36 -6.73 3.78
CA TRP A 76 -3.99 -8.04 3.53
C TRP A 76 -3.65 -9.13 4.56
N ARG A 77 -2.81 -8.83 5.57
CA ARG A 77 -2.24 -9.83 6.50
C ARG A 77 -3.27 -10.48 7.43
N GLU A 78 -4.30 -9.75 7.80
CA GLU A 78 -5.39 -10.26 8.65
C GLU A 78 -6.37 -11.08 7.81
N GLU A 79 -6.81 -10.54 6.67
CA GLU A 79 -7.70 -11.22 5.73
C GLU A 79 -7.11 -12.54 5.22
N HIS A 80 -5.81 -12.56 4.90
CA HIS A 80 -5.09 -13.78 4.52
C HIS A 80 -5.01 -14.80 5.66
N ARG A 81 -4.89 -14.36 6.93
CA ARG A 81 -4.91 -15.27 8.08
C ARG A 81 -6.29 -15.91 8.24
N GLU A 82 -7.35 -15.10 8.25
CA GLU A 82 -8.72 -15.61 8.36
C GLU A 82 -9.07 -16.59 7.24
N TRP A 83 -8.59 -16.33 6.03
CA TRP A 83 -8.78 -17.21 4.89
C TRP A 83 -8.06 -18.56 5.08
N TRP A 84 -6.81 -18.54 5.56
CA TRP A 84 -6.07 -19.77 5.90
C TRP A 84 -6.72 -20.57 7.02
N GLU A 85 -7.20 -19.92 8.08
CA GLU A 85 -7.91 -20.57 9.19
C GLU A 85 -9.20 -21.27 8.69
N LYS A 86 -10.00 -20.59 7.85
CA LYS A 86 -11.19 -21.18 7.21
C LYS A 86 -10.85 -22.32 6.25
N GLN A 87 -9.71 -22.25 5.55
CA GLN A 87 -9.26 -23.32 4.67
C GLN A 87 -8.81 -24.56 5.44
N ASP A 88 -8.11 -24.40 6.57
CA ASP A 88 -7.72 -25.52 7.44
C ASP A 88 -8.95 -26.26 7.98
N ASP A 89 -9.95 -25.54 8.49
CA ASP A 89 -11.21 -26.13 8.95
C ASP A 89 -11.96 -26.87 7.82
N HIS A 90 -11.99 -26.31 6.61
CA HIS A 90 -12.59 -26.98 5.45
C HIS A 90 -11.83 -28.28 5.09
N LEU A 91 -10.50 -28.25 5.01
CA LEU A 91 -9.67 -29.43 4.73
C LEU A 91 -9.81 -30.51 5.81
N ARG A 92 -9.95 -30.11 7.08
CA ARG A 92 -10.20 -31.02 8.21
C ARG A 92 -11.60 -31.65 8.13
N SER A 93 -12.61 -30.89 7.71
CA SER A 93 -13.95 -31.40 7.43
C SER A 93 -13.94 -32.43 6.29
N GLU A 94 -13.31 -32.13 5.15
CA GLU A 94 -13.19 -33.04 4.01
C GLU A 94 -12.45 -34.34 4.40
N PHE A 95 -11.38 -34.24 5.18
CA PHE A 95 -10.65 -35.40 5.70
C PHE A 95 -11.51 -36.27 6.63
N GLN A 96 -12.33 -35.64 7.47
CA GLN A 96 -13.24 -36.37 8.37
C GLN A 96 -14.38 -37.04 7.59
N TYR A 97 -15.00 -36.35 6.64
CA TYR A 97 -16.01 -36.93 5.74
C TYR A 97 -15.46 -38.14 4.95
N SER A 98 -14.24 -38.02 4.41
CA SER A 98 -13.56 -39.13 3.72
C SER A 98 -13.26 -40.32 4.65
N ARG A 99 -12.92 -40.07 5.92
CA ARG A 99 -12.76 -41.12 6.94
C ARG A 99 -14.08 -41.81 7.27
N GLU A 100 -15.16 -41.07 7.39
CA GLU A 100 -16.49 -41.59 7.72
C GLU A 100 -17.04 -42.46 6.58
N LEU A 101 -16.90 -42.03 5.32
CA LEU A 101 -17.21 -42.86 4.15
C LEU A 101 -16.48 -44.21 4.17
N ARG A 102 -15.15 -44.19 4.35
CA ARG A 102 -14.30 -45.40 4.39
C ARG A 102 -14.54 -46.31 5.60
N ALA A 103 -15.36 -45.89 6.56
CA ALA A 103 -15.73 -46.70 7.73
C ALA A 103 -17.11 -47.37 7.56
N VAL A 104 -17.81 -47.10 6.46
CA VAL A 104 -19.13 -47.66 6.11
C VAL A 104 -19.05 -48.60 4.88
N GLU A 105 -17.88 -48.65 4.22
CA GLU A 105 -17.49 -49.65 3.21
C GLU A 105 -16.84 -50.90 3.85
#